data_AF-A0A447P045-F1
#
_entry.id   AF-A0A447P045-F1
#
_cell.length_a   1.000
_cell.length_b   1.000
_cell.length_c   1.000
_cell.angle_alpha   90.00
_cell.angle_beta   90.00
_cell.angle_gamma   90.00
#
_symmetry.space_group_name_H-M   'P 1'
#
loop_
_entity.id
_entity.type
_entity.pdbx_description
1 polymer ?
#
loop_
_entity_poly.entity_id
_entity_poly.type
_entity_poly.pdbx_seq_one_letter_code
_entity_poly.pdbx_strand_id
1 'polypeptide(L)'
;MAVVKLYPDTQEGDLAKGVTVPRDTAFVSPIPEGENTACQFRSSQDVTLWPLSIEEVRLTAAPPDMPALHRYLPPNIHVAGALRINPANLRGTDFQRAGRSGTAALLPLRRRTHCVTPV
;
A
#
# COMPACT_ATOMS: atom_id res chain seq x y z
N MET A 1 0.26 -5.01 -18.67
CA MET A 1 -0.11 -4.95 -17.23
C MET A 1 -0.03 -3.49 -16.79
N ALA A 2 -0.88 -3.05 -15.86
CA ALA A 2 -0.88 -1.69 -15.33
C ALA A 2 -1.16 -1.72 -13.81
N VAL A 3 -0.80 -0.63 -13.12
CA VAL A 3 -1.17 -0.36 -11.73
C VAL A 3 -2.06 0.88 -11.72
N VAL A 4 -3.21 0.78 -11.07
CA VAL A 4 -4.18 1.89 -10.96
C VAL A 4 -4.37 2.26 -9.50
N LYS A 5 -4.57 3.56 -9.24
CA LYS A 5 -4.93 4.07 -7.92
C LYS A 5 -6.39 4.50 -7.95
N LEU A 6 -7.18 3.94 -7.05
CA LEU A 6 -8.61 4.23 -6.93
C LEU A 6 -8.81 5.28 -5.85
N TYR A 7 -9.59 6.31 -6.17
CA TYR A 7 -10.00 7.35 -5.24
C TYR A 7 -11.51 7.21 -5.04
N PRO A 8 -11.97 6.66 -3.89
CA PRO A 8 -13.39 6.66 -3.59
C PRO A 8 -13.87 8.09 -3.40
N ASP A 9 -15.07 8.41 -3.87
CA ASP A 9 -15.72 9.66 -3.53
C ASP A 9 -16.09 9.63 -2.04
N THR A 10 -15.67 10.64 -1.29
CA THR A 10 -15.95 10.75 0.15
C THR A 10 -17.34 11.25 0.46
N GLN A 11 -18.07 11.76 -0.54
CA GLN A 11 -19.46 12.20 -0.40
C GLN A 11 -20.47 11.09 -0.70
N GLU A 12 -20.04 10.04 -1.43
CA GLU A 12 -20.94 8.98 -1.90
C GLU A 12 -20.74 7.68 -1.11
N GLY A 13 -21.73 7.36 -0.27
CA GLY A 13 -21.78 6.11 0.49
C GLY A 13 -21.02 6.12 1.82
N ASP A 14 -21.24 5.07 2.59
CA ASP A 14 -20.61 4.87 3.90
C ASP A 14 -19.26 4.17 3.73
N LEU A 15 -18.22 4.94 3.40
CA LEU A 15 -16.85 4.42 3.23
C LEU A 15 -16.32 3.73 4.50
N ALA A 16 -16.86 4.06 5.69
CA ALA A 16 -16.45 3.41 6.93
C ALA A 16 -16.81 1.92 6.98
N LYS A 17 -17.79 1.48 6.19
CA LYS A 17 -18.11 0.04 6.01
C LYS A 17 -17.22 -0.66 4.99
N GLY A 18 -16.42 0.09 4.25
CA GLY A 18 -15.60 -0.39 3.15
C GLY A 18 -16.42 -0.56 1.87
N VAL A 19 -15.87 -0.12 0.74
CA VAL A 19 -16.49 -0.27 -0.59
C VAL A 19 -15.72 -1.30 -1.38
N THR A 20 -16.39 -2.35 -1.85
CA THR A 20 -15.71 -3.41 -2.61
C THR A 20 -15.83 -3.13 -4.10
N VAL A 21 -14.67 -3.10 -4.76
CA VAL A 21 -14.51 -3.12 -6.21
C VAL A 21 -14.31 -4.57 -6.62
N PRO A 22 -15.28 -5.20 -7.32
CA PRO A 22 -15.16 -6.60 -7.69
C PRO A 22 -14.00 -6.85 -8.66
N ARG A 23 -13.52 -8.08 -8.68
CA ARG A 23 -12.69 -8.62 -9.76
C ARG A 23 -13.39 -8.41 -11.11
N ASP A 24 -12.60 -8.31 -12.17
CA ASP A 24 -13.04 -8.11 -13.54
C ASP A 24 -13.63 -6.71 -13.83
N THR A 25 -13.58 -5.78 -12.86
CA THR A 25 -13.95 -4.37 -13.05
C THR A 25 -13.08 -3.76 -14.14
N ALA A 26 -13.72 -3.17 -15.16
CA ALA A 26 -13.04 -2.59 -16.30
C ALA A 26 -12.47 -1.20 -15.99
N PHE A 27 -11.24 -0.95 -16.43
CA PHE A 27 -10.57 0.35 -16.41
C PHE A 27 -10.12 0.71 -17.82
N VAL A 28 -10.38 1.93 -18.24
CA VAL A 28 -10.00 2.42 -19.58
C VAL A 28 -8.85 3.40 -19.44
N SER A 29 -7.77 3.19 -20.21
CA SER A 29 -6.67 4.14 -20.24
C SER A 29 -7.03 5.38 -21.05
N PRO A 30 -6.36 6.52 -20.81
CA PRO A 30 -6.30 7.59 -21.81
C PRO A 30 -5.77 7.04 -23.14
N ILE A 31 -6.19 7.64 -24.26
CA ILE A 31 -5.64 7.34 -25.59
C ILE A 31 -4.25 7.98 -25.67
N PRO A 32 -3.18 7.19 -25.89
CA PRO A 32 -1.84 7.74 -26.07
C PRO A 32 -1.74 8.65 -27.31
N GLU A 33 -0.81 9.58 -27.31
CA GLU A 33 -0.55 10.42 -28.48
C GLU A 33 -0.13 9.56 -29.68
N GLY A 34 -0.74 9.81 -30.85
CA GLY A 34 -0.48 9.04 -32.08
C GLY A 34 -1.28 7.74 -32.21
N GLU A 35 -2.04 7.36 -31.18
CA GLU A 35 -2.92 6.19 -31.20
C GLU A 35 -4.39 6.59 -31.40
N ASN A 36 -5.19 5.68 -31.94
CA ASN A 36 -6.64 5.88 -32.12
C ASN A 36 -7.50 5.03 -31.18
N THR A 37 -6.87 4.19 -30.35
CA THR A 37 -7.58 3.22 -29.50
C THR A 37 -7.07 3.24 -28.06
N ALA A 38 -8.01 3.18 -27.11
CA ALA A 38 -7.70 3.08 -25.69
C ALA A 38 -7.52 1.63 -25.26
N CYS A 39 -6.58 1.39 -24.35
CA CYS A 39 -6.43 0.08 -23.72
C CYS A 39 -7.50 -0.12 -22.65
N GLN A 40 -8.09 -1.31 -22.61
CA GLN A 40 -8.96 -1.75 -21.54
C GLN A 40 -8.22 -2.73 -20.63
N PHE A 41 -8.27 -2.46 -19.33
CA PHE A 41 -7.71 -3.30 -18.27
C PHE A 41 -8.83 -3.81 -17.39
N ARG A 42 -8.56 -4.87 -16.61
CA ARG A 42 -9.51 -5.41 -15.63
C ARG A 42 -8.83 -5.68 -14.29
N SER A 43 -9.55 -5.47 -13.19
CA SER A 43 -9.05 -5.84 -11.86
C SER A 43 -8.84 -7.36 -11.79
N SER A 44 -7.70 -7.77 -11.24
CA SER A 44 -7.35 -9.19 -11.11
C SER A 44 -8.01 -9.87 -9.90
N GLN A 45 -8.52 -9.08 -8.95
CA GLN A 45 -9.07 -9.54 -7.67
C GLN A 45 -10.08 -8.54 -7.12
N ASP A 46 -10.88 -8.99 -6.15
CA ASP A 46 -11.73 -8.10 -5.36
C ASP A 46 -10.86 -7.19 -4.50
N VAL A 47 -11.19 -5.90 -4.45
CA VAL A 47 -10.47 -4.89 -3.68
C VAL A 47 -11.44 -4.11 -2.83
N THR A 48 -11.29 -4.17 -1.50
CA THR A 48 -12.06 -3.33 -0.58
C THR A 48 -11.33 -2.02 -0.30
N LEU A 49 -11.94 -0.91 -0.68
CA LEU A 49 -11.50 0.45 -0.42
C LEU A 49 -11.95 0.87 0.98
N TRP A 50 -10.98 1.26 1.80
CA TRP A 50 -11.19 1.84 3.12
C TRP A 50 -10.92 3.33 3.07
N PRO A 51 -11.45 4.11 4.03
CA PRO A 51 -11.28 5.56 4.01
C PRO A 51 -9.92 5.96 4.61
N LEU A 52 -8.85 5.33 4.13
CA LEU A 52 -7.48 5.53 4.58
C LEU A 52 -6.65 6.12 3.44
N SER A 53 -5.89 7.16 3.75
CA SER A 53 -4.83 7.70 2.92
C SER A 53 -3.47 7.46 3.58
N ILE A 54 -2.43 7.36 2.77
CA ILE A 54 -1.04 7.39 3.25
C ILE A 54 -0.57 8.83 3.11
N GLU A 55 -0.33 9.52 4.23
CA GLU A 55 0.15 10.92 4.21
C GLU A 55 1.66 10.99 4.12
N GLU A 56 2.36 10.09 4.81
CA GLU A 56 3.81 10.08 4.85
C GLU A 56 4.34 8.65 4.86
N VAL A 57 5.44 8.45 4.14
CA VAL A 57 6.25 7.24 4.23
C VAL A 57 7.70 7.67 4.42
N ARG A 58 8.36 7.12 5.45
CA ARG A 58 9.74 7.45 5.78
C ARG A 58 10.56 6.19 6.01
N LEU A 59 11.70 6.11 5.35
CA LEU A 59 12.73 5.13 5.67
C LEU A 59 13.55 5.66 6.85
N THR A 60 13.61 4.90 7.94
CA THR A 60 14.32 5.25 9.17
C THR A 60 15.32 4.17 9.55
N ALA A 61 16.20 4.46 10.50
CA ALA A 61 16.97 3.43 11.20
C ALA A 61 16.05 2.50 12.01
N ALA A 62 16.64 1.52 12.69
CA ALA A 62 15.92 0.64 13.61
C ALA A 62 15.08 1.48 14.60
N PRO A 63 13.78 1.16 14.78
CA PRO A 63 12.86 2.00 15.52
C PRO A 63 13.21 2.00 17.02
N PRO A 64 13.58 3.16 17.60
CA PRO A 64 13.92 3.23 19.04
C PRO A 64 12.69 3.15 19.95
N ASP A 65 11.51 3.41 19.40
CA ASP A 65 10.19 3.45 20.06
C ASP A 65 9.48 2.09 20.09
N MET A 66 10.08 1.04 19.51
CA MET A 66 9.52 -0.31 19.51
C MET A 66 10.18 -1.13 20.64
N PRO A 67 9.57 -1.19 21.85
CA PRO A 67 10.14 -1.93 22.96
C PRO A 67 10.18 -3.43 22.65
N ALA A 68 11.20 -4.12 23.16
CA ALA A 68 11.36 -5.56 23.03
C ALA A 68 11.37 -6.08 21.58
N LEU A 69 12.10 -5.41 20.68
CA LEU A 69 12.30 -5.85 19.28
C LEU A 69 12.67 -7.35 19.18
N HIS A 70 13.48 -7.84 20.12
CA HIS A 70 13.92 -9.23 20.24
C HIS A 70 12.77 -10.24 20.46
N ARG A 71 11.58 -9.79 20.86
CA ARG A 71 10.39 -10.65 21.01
C ARG A 71 9.73 -10.97 19.67
N TYR A 72 9.84 -10.06 18.72
CA TYR A 72 9.20 -10.15 17.40
C TYR A 72 10.16 -10.61 16.32
N LEU A 73 11.46 -10.71 16.64
CA LEU A 73 12.52 -11.05 15.72
C LEU A 73 13.31 -12.24 16.25
N PRO A 74 13.69 -13.19 15.37
CA PRO A 74 14.65 -14.22 15.74
C PRO A 74 15.97 -13.61 16.26
N PRO A 75 16.68 -14.27 17.19
CA PRO A 75 17.88 -13.71 17.84
C PRO A 75 19.00 -13.29 16.89
N ASN A 76 19.04 -13.89 15.69
CA ASN A 76 20.10 -13.69 14.71
C ASN A 76 19.74 -12.63 13.66
N ILE A 77 18.63 -11.90 13.82
CA ILE A 77 18.19 -10.86 12.90
C ILE A 77 18.58 -9.48 13.44
N HIS A 78 19.47 -8.80 12.71
CA HIS A 78 19.77 -7.40 12.94
C HIS A 78 18.91 -6.52 12.02
N VAL A 79 18.17 -5.59 12.61
CA VAL A 79 17.35 -4.62 11.87
C VAL A 79 18.25 -3.48 11.40
N ALA A 80 18.42 -3.34 10.09
CA ALA A 80 19.19 -2.25 9.49
C ALA A 80 18.37 -0.95 9.34
N GLY A 81 17.04 -1.06 9.31
CA GLY A 81 16.14 0.07 9.14
C GLY A 81 14.68 -0.34 9.21
N ALA A 82 13.80 0.65 9.16
CA ALA A 82 12.36 0.48 9.19
C ALA A 82 11.68 1.40 8.18
N LEU A 83 10.58 0.93 7.60
CA LEU A 83 9.68 1.75 6.81
C LEU A 83 8.51 2.20 7.71
N ARG A 84 8.47 3.48 8.06
CA ARG A 84 7.35 4.08 8.78
C ARG A 84 6.32 4.61 7.80
N ILE A 85 5.06 4.27 8.03
CA ILE A 85 3.92 4.70 7.22
C ILE A 85 2.96 5.41 8.19
N ASN A 86 2.65 6.67 7.91
CA ASN A 86 1.67 7.45 8.67
C ASN A 86 0.37 7.46 7.87
N PRO A 87 -0.65 6.67 8.30
CA PRO A 87 -1.96 6.72 7.70
C PRO A 87 -2.76 7.90 8.25
N ALA A 88 -3.67 8.42 7.44
CA ALA A 88 -4.73 9.30 7.89
C ALA A 88 -6.07 8.88 7.32
N ASN A 89 -7.15 9.41 7.92
CA ASN A 89 -8.49 9.16 7.41
C ASN A 89 -8.81 10.13 6.28
N LEU A 90 -9.54 9.65 5.28
CA LEU A 90 -10.18 10.50 4.30
C LEU A 90 -11.20 11.42 5.01
N ARG A 91 -11.14 12.73 4.73
CA ARG A 91 -11.84 13.80 5.48
C ARG A 91 -13.29 13.42 5.80
N GLY A 92 -13.63 13.35 7.09
CA GLY A 92 -15.01 13.14 7.58
C GLY A 92 -15.37 11.70 7.97
N THR A 93 -14.45 10.75 7.88
CA THR A 93 -14.71 9.35 8.25
C THR A 93 -13.92 8.92 9.48
N ASP A 94 -14.60 8.31 10.45
CA ASP A 94 -13.97 7.70 11.61
C ASP A 94 -13.74 6.21 11.32
N PHE A 95 -12.48 5.83 11.10
CA PHE A 95 -12.10 4.43 10.89
C PHE A 95 -11.96 3.70 12.23
N GLN A 96 -13.07 3.19 12.78
CA GLN A 96 -13.11 2.49 14.08
C GLN A 96 -12.91 0.96 13.99
N ARG A 97 -12.38 0.40 12.88
CA ARG A 97 -12.25 -1.06 12.73
C ARG A 97 -10.83 -1.63 12.57
N ALA A 98 -9.77 -0.84 12.71
CA ALA A 98 -8.44 -1.41 12.91
C ALA A 98 -8.04 -1.30 14.37
N GLY A 99 -7.91 -2.46 15.03
CA GLY A 99 -7.10 -2.54 16.23
C GLY A 99 -5.76 -1.84 15.99
N ARG A 100 -5.43 -0.92 16.89
CA ARG A 100 -4.13 -0.24 16.98
C ARG A 100 -3.00 -1.23 16.75
N SER A 101 -2.45 -1.25 15.55
CA SER A 101 -1.19 -1.91 15.28
C SER A 101 -0.48 -1.08 14.22
N GLY A 102 0.30 -0.10 14.68
CA GLY A 102 1.30 0.56 13.86
C GLY A 102 2.24 -0.52 13.35
N THR A 103 2.00 -0.98 12.11
CA THR A 103 2.71 -2.12 11.55
C THR A 103 3.97 -1.57 10.91
N ALA A 104 5.06 -1.50 11.70
CA ALA A 104 6.39 -1.26 11.15
C ALA A 104 6.80 -2.50 10.35
N ALA A 105 6.77 -2.41 9.02
CA ALA A 105 7.32 -3.45 8.18
C ALA A 105 8.86 -3.40 8.29
N LEU A 106 9.42 -4.36 9.02
CA LEU A 106 10.86 -4.55 9.14
C LEU A 106 11.37 -5.29 7.90
N LEU A 107 12.18 -4.63 7.08
CA LEU A 107 12.76 -5.24 5.88
C LEU A 107 14.04 -6.02 6.26
N PRO A 108 14.07 -7.37 6.21
CA PRO A 108 15.31 -8.11 6.38
C PRO A 108 16.16 -7.97 5.11
N LEU A 109 17.34 -7.36 5.23
CA LEU A 109 18.29 -7.25 4.14
C LEU A 109 18.93 -8.62 3.87
N ARG A 110 18.55 -9.30 2.79
CA ARG A 110 19.46 -10.25 2.11
C ARG A 110 20.21 -9.49 1.03
N ARG A 111 21.53 -9.34 1.20
CA ARG A 111 22.43 -8.90 0.12
C ARG A 111 22.32 -9.91 -1.04
N ARG A 112 21.52 -9.60 -2.06
CA ARG A 112 21.59 -10.25 -3.37
C ARG A 112 22.29 -9.28 -4.31
N THR A 113 23.59 -9.48 -4.48
CA THR A 113 24.34 -8.98 -5.64
C THR A 113 23.91 -9.85 -6.82
N HIS A 114 23.04 -9.33 -7.69
CA HIS A 114 22.80 -9.93 -9.00
C HIS A 114 23.17 -8.89 -10.06
N CYS A 115 24.31 -9.16 -10.70
CA CYS A 115 24.72 -8.55 -11.94
C CYS A 115 23.66 -8.84 -13.00
N VAL A 116 23.17 -7.80 -13.67
CA VAL A 116 22.37 -7.94 -14.89
C VAL A 116 23.31 -7.65 -16.04
N THR A 117 23.60 -8.67 -16.84
CA THR A 117 24.23 -8.51 -18.16
C THR A 117 23.13 -8.11 -19.15
N PRO A 118 23.32 -7.06 -19.97
CA PRO A 118 22.38 -6.73 -21.03
C PRO A 118 22.57 -7.66 -22.24
N VAL A 119 21.46 -8.11 -22.83
CA VAL A 119 21.37 -8.62 -24.22
C VAL A 119 20.46 -7.68 -24.97
#